data_AF-A0A1E7JYR6-F1
#
_entry.id   AF-A0A1E7JYR6-F1
#
_cell.length_a   1.000
_cell.length_b   1.000
_cell.length_c   1.000
_cell.angle_alpha   90.00
_cell.angle_beta   90.00
_cell.angle_gamma   90.00
#
_symmetry.space_group_name_H-M   'P 1'
#
loop_
_entity.id
_entity.type
_entity.pdbx_description
1 polymer ?
#
loop_
_entity_poly.entity_id
_entity_poly.type
_entity_poly.pdbx_seq_one_letter_code
_entity_poly.pdbx_strand_id
1 'polypeptide(L)' 'AYTPASAAPPPDAAPRQDPGEVFARVTAHGDEHAIKLADTALDVAAWDAEQRGADAAFAAALRAMELIDPTA' A
#
# COMPACT_ATOMS: atom_id res chain seq x y z
N ALA A 1 16.05 -19.07 -6.68
CA ALA A 1 15.42 -17.88 -7.27
C ALA A 1 14.63 -17.17 -6.18
N TYR A 2 14.68 -15.83 -6.10
CA TYR A 2 13.84 -15.07 -5.18
C TYR A 2 12.47 -14.85 -5.84
N THR A 3 11.64 -15.89 -5.79
CA THR A 3 10.29 -15.89 -6.36
C THR A 3 9.37 -16.55 -5.35
N PRO A 4 8.24 -15.93 -5.01
CA PRO A 4 7.31 -16.52 -4.05
C PRO A 4 6.74 -17.84 -4.58
N ALA A 5 6.42 -18.75 -3.66
CA ALA A 5 5.88 -20.08 -4.00
C ALA A 5 4.50 -20.00 -4.69
N SER A 6 3.75 -18.92 -4.46
CA SER A 6 2.51 -18.60 -5.16
C SER A 6 2.38 -17.09 -5.32
N ALA A 7 1.67 -16.64 -6.35
CA ALA A 7 1.32 -15.23 -6.49
C ALA A 7 0.34 -14.83 -5.37
N ALA A 8 0.51 -13.63 -4.84
CA ALA A 8 -0.52 -13.05 -3.99
C ALA A 8 -1.82 -12.91 -4.80
N PRO A 9 -2.99 -13.14 -4.19
CA PRO A 9 -4.25 -12.83 -4.84
C PRO A 9 -4.25 -11.35 -5.25
N PRO A 10 -4.89 -11.02 -6.40
CA PRO A 10 -5.05 -9.62 -6.74
C PRO A 10 -5.80 -8.93 -5.60
N PRO A 11 -5.44 -7.68 -5.30
CA PRO A 11 -6.18 -6.94 -4.29
C PRO A 11 -7.64 -6.83 -4.72
N ASP A 12 -8.56 -6.83 -3.75
CA ASP A 12 -9.93 -6.46 -4.02
C ASP A 12 -9.93 -5.09 -4.69
N ALA A 13 -10.80 -4.92 -5.70
CA ALA A 13 -10.95 -3.65 -6.40
C ALA A 13 -11.48 -2.61 -5.41
N ALA A 14 -10.55 -1.96 -4.70
CA ALA A 14 -10.86 -0.84 -3.85
C ALA A 14 -11.17 0.37 -4.73
N PRO A 15 -12.13 1.22 -4.36
CA PRO A 15 -12.32 2.48 -5.05
C PRO A 15 -11.00 3.27 -5.00
N ARG A 16 -10.71 4.01 -6.07
CA ARG A 16 -9.56 4.91 -6.14
C ARG A 16 -9.43 5.69 -4.83
N GLN A 17 -8.30 5.51 -4.16
CA GLN A 17 -8.04 6.17 -2.88
C GLN A 17 -7.42 7.55 -3.11
N ASP A 18 -7.68 8.48 -2.20
CA ASP A 18 -6.90 9.71 -2.12
C ASP A 18 -5.53 9.41 -1.46
N PRO A 19 -4.40 9.77 -2.09
CA PRO A 19 -3.07 9.56 -1.52
C PRO A 19 -2.88 10.15 -0.12
N GLY A 20 -3.46 11.32 0.14
CA GLY A 20 -3.37 12.00 1.43
C GLY A 20 -4.15 11.27 2.52
N GLU A 21 -5.34 10.76 2.21
CA GLU A 21 -6.13 9.94 3.14
C GLU A 21 -5.41 8.63 3.49
N VAL A 22 -4.77 7.99 2.51
CA VAL A 22 -3.96 6.78 2.74
C VAL A 22 -2.78 7.08 3.66
N PHE A 23 -2.06 8.18 3.41
CA PHE A 23 -0.93 8.57 4.24
C PHE A 23 -1.36 8.98 5.66
N ALA A 24 -2.49 9.65 5.81
CA ALA A 24 -3.04 9.98 7.13
C ALA A 24 -3.40 8.72 7.92
N ARG A 25 -4.02 7.72 7.26
CA ARG A 25 -4.37 6.44 7.89
C ARG A 25 -3.13 5.66 8.34
N VAL A 26 -2.09 5.56 7.50
CA VAL A 26 -0.86 4.84 7.86
C VAL A 26 -0.06 5.57 8.95
N THR A 27 -0.10 6.91 8.95
CA THR A 27 0.51 7.70 10.02
C THR A 27 -0.18 7.45 11.35
N ALA A 28 -1.52 7.33 11.35
CA ALA A 28 -2.29 6.98 12.54
C ALA A 28 -2.05 5.53 13.02
N HIS A 29 -1.69 4.61 12.13
CA HIS A 29 -1.27 3.25 12.48
C HIS A 29 0.03 3.22 13.30
N GLY A 30 0.90 4.21 13.09
CA GLY A 30 2.09 4.48 13.91
C GLY A 30 3.28 3.54 13.67
N ASP A 31 3.08 2.38 13.07
CA ASP A 31 4.17 1.46 12.77
C ASP A 31 5.08 2.00 11.66
N GLU A 32 6.38 2.06 11.94
CA GLU A 32 7.35 2.65 11.01
C GLU A 32 7.55 1.83 9.72
N HIS A 33 7.37 0.51 9.75
CA HIS A 33 7.51 -0.34 8.57
C HIS A 33 6.30 -0.20 7.66
N ALA A 34 5.10 -0.11 8.24
CA ALA A 34 3.87 0.19 7.51
C ALA A 34 3.95 1.57 6.84
N ILE A 35 4.41 2.59 7.57
CA ILE A 35 4.57 3.96 7.04
C ILE A 35 5.56 3.99 5.86
N LYS A 36 6.74 3.37 6.00
CA LYS A 36 7.75 3.32 4.93
C LYS A 36 7.24 2.61 3.67
N LEU A 37 6.50 1.51 3.84
CA LEU A 37 5.92 0.80 2.69
C LEU A 37 4.87 1.66 1.99
N ALA A 38 3.99 2.31 2.76
CA ALA A 38 2.96 3.17 2.21
C ALA A 38 3.56 4.36 1.44
N ASP A 39 4.58 5.02 1.99
CA ASP A 39 5.32 6.10 1.31
C ASP A 39 5.84 5.64 -0.06
N THR A 40 6.52 4.48 -0.09
CA THR A 40 7.00 3.88 -1.35
C THR A 40 5.86 3.55 -2.32
N ALA A 41 4.75 3.04 -1.82
CA ALA A 41 3.60 2.70 -2.66
C ALA A 41 2.95 3.96 -3.27
N LEU A 42 2.87 5.06 -2.52
CA LEU A 42 2.37 6.34 -3.03
C LEU A 42 3.28 6.91 -4.12
N ASP A 43 4.60 6.79 -3.96
CA ASP A 43 5.56 7.15 -5.01
C ASP A 43 5.35 6.34 -6.29
N VAL A 44 5.17 5.02 -6.18
CA VAL A 44 4.89 4.14 -7.33
C VAL A 44 3.58 4.53 -8.02
N ALA A 45 2.53 4.82 -7.24
CA ALA A 45 1.24 5.24 -7.78
C ALA A 45 1.32 6.59 -8.51
N ALA A 46 2.13 7.53 -8.00
CA ALA A 46 2.36 8.82 -8.62
C ALA A 46 3.22 8.73 -9.90
N TRP A 47 4.12 7.75 -9.98
CA TRP A 47 5.01 7.58 -11.12
C TRP A 47 4.34 6.94 -12.34
N ASP A 48 3.27 6.16 -12.12
CA ASP A 48 2.49 5.56 -13.19
C ASP A 48 1.52 6.58 -13.82
N ALA A 49 1.99 7.27 -14.86
CA ALA A 49 1.23 8.29 -15.58
C ALA A 49 -0.10 7.77 -16.16
N GLU A 50 -0.17 6.47 -16.48
CA GLU A 50 -1.38 5.82 -17.00
C GLU A 50 -2.20 5.15 -15.91
N GLN A 51 -1.71 5.17 -14.67
CA GLN A 51 -2.39 4.76 -13.43
C GLN A 51 -2.93 3.33 -13.47
N ARG A 52 -2.34 2.48 -14.31
CA ARG A 52 -2.69 1.06 -14.44
C ARG A 52 -2.32 0.23 -13.20
N GLY A 53 -1.36 0.70 -12.41
CA GLY A 53 -0.87 0.07 -11.19
C GLY A 53 -1.22 0.83 -9.90
N ALA A 54 -1.89 1.99 -9.99
CA ALA A 54 -2.20 2.82 -8.83
C ALA A 54 -3.06 2.07 -7.80
N ASP A 55 -4.07 1.32 -8.25
CA ASP A 55 -4.93 0.53 -7.35
C ASP A 55 -4.15 -0.57 -6.61
N ALA A 56 -3.21 -1.23 -7.30
CA ALA A 56 -2.35 -2.25 -6.68
C ALA A 56 -1.38 -1.64 -5.67
N ALA A 57 -0.86 -0.44 -5.93
CA ALA A 57 0.00 0.28 -5.00
C ALA A 57 -0.76 0.72 -3.74
N PHE A 58 -1.96 1.29 -3.88
CA PHE A 58 -2.80 1.62 -2.72
C PHE A 58 -3.17 0.37 -1.91
N ALA A 59 -3.52 -0.72 -2.58
CA ALA A 59 -3.83 -1.96 -1.88
C ALA A 59 -2.62 -2.55 -1.15
N ALA A 60 -1.40 -2.39 -1.67
CA ALA A 60 -0.19 -2.79 -0.96
C ALA A 60 0.01 -1.99 0.34
N ALA A 61 -0.23 -0.68 0.32
CA ALA A 61 -0.17 0.16 1.51
C ALA A 61 -1.21 -0.27 2.57
N LEU A 62 -2.45 -0.54 2.15
CA LEU A 62 -3.51 -1.04 3.04
C LEU A 62 -3.17 -2.43 3.60
N ARG A 63 -2.67 -3.32 2.75
CA ARG A 63 -2.28 -4.68 3.16
C ARG A 63 -1.14 -4.68 4.17
N ALA A 64 -0.23 -3.70 4.13
CA ALA A 64 0.80 -3.53 5.15
C ALA A 64 0.20 -3.34 6.54
N MET A 65 -0.81 -2.45 6.66
CA MET A 65 -1.49 -2.18 7.93
C MET A 65 -2.31 -3.37 8.44
N GLU A 66 -2.68 -4.31 7.58
CA GLU A 66 -3.34 -5.56 8.00
C GLU A 66 -2.34 -6.63 8.48
N LEU A 67 -1.10 -6.56 8.01
CA LEU A 67 -0.07 -7.56 8.28
C LEU A 67 0.87 -7.19 9.42
N ILE A 68 0.97 -5.89 9.73
CA ILE A 68 1.85 -5.35 10.75
C ILE A 68 1.00 -4.85 11.90
N ASP A 69 1.33 -5.22 13.13
CA ASP A 69 0.60 -4.75 14.30
C ASP A 69 0.77 -3.23 14.48
N PRO A 70 -0.29 -2.49 14.84
CA PRO A 70 -0.19 -1.07 15.15
C PRO A 70 0.60 -0.83 16.43
N THR A 71 1.25 0.32 16.51
CA THR A 71 1.99 0.76 17.71
C THR A 71 1.17 1.66 18.64
N ALA A 72 -0.10 1.91 18.30
CA ALA A 72 -1.06 2.68 19.11
C ALA A 72 -1.97 1.78 19.96
#